data_AF-A0A2K8WPK5-F1
#
_entry.id   AF-A0A2K8WPK5-F1
#
_cell.length_a   1.000
_cell.length_b   1.000
_cell.length_c   1.000
_cell.angle_alpha   90.00
_cell.angle_beta   90.00
_cell.angle_gamma   90.00
#
_symmetry.space_group_name_H-M   'P 1'
#
loop_
_entity.id
_entity.type
_entity.pdbx_description
1 polymer ?
#
loop_
_entity_poly.entity_id
_entity_poly.type
_entity_poly.pdbx_seq_one_letter_code
_entity_poly.pdbx_strand_id
1 'polypeptide(L)'
;MPNSITNNRQELDINLPLVLLFSSLLTIAIYALLLPFRDTYLGILLIDRGITQYLVVFLSCFVITSSLDKFFKIRAELKSLRKLDIPIHIPLENHQSVKVRQMCEYFSESGNVVDNRLSRVLSAYIHSGSRKASGELALDDSSFYLSASESSYTFPRILVWAIPLLGFVGTVLGISQAVNGFSGFLDSASEVDQIREGIGTVTGGLAVAFDTTLLALLLSVVVMIPLVLIERMESQLLLQIDIFINDRLLPRFSEKELPSSSFDNDSINKTIHQAIKESLPTSEELIQPAEVYAREAAQNLLKEFLHQFNQIQTQESELVEGIKEVNRIILTDREKIIQSYQEQHSFNANLVNDIKGMVELIKEQNQLTQDTLDNQVSAIAFRLENIGSILDEKIASLQQSSEQIAKLSTLEDSFTGIVKALENASKMEDSLAMIKEQITLLQPVIKDLSKPRIVRLIEQIDE
;
A
#
# COMPACT_ATOMS: atom_id res chain seq x y z
N MET A 1 -28.76 -21.20 52.26
CA MET A 1 -27.89 -21.78 51.21
C MET A 1 -27.00 -20.65 50.72
N PRO A 2 -25.67 -20.76 50.79
CA PRO A 2 -24.82 -19.73 50.22
C PRO A 2 -24.93 -19.84 48.70
N ASN A 3 -25.25 -18.71 48.06
CA ASN A 3 -25.28 -18.61 46.61
C ASN A 3 -23.94 -19.10 46.06
N SER A 4 -24.01 -19.97 45.05
CA SER A 4 -22.84 -20.41 44.30
C SER A 4 -22.07 -19.17 43.84
N ILE A 5 -20.92 -18.91 44.45
CA ILE A 5 -19.91 -17.99 43.95
C ILE A 5 -19.54 -18.56 42.59
N THR A 6 -20.13 -18.03 41.52
CA THR A 6 -19.78 -18.39 40.16
C THR A 6 -18.33 -17.99 39.99
N ASN A 7 -17.48 -19.00 40.02
CA ASN A 7 -16.02 -18.96 40.04
C ASN A 7 -15.51 -18.53 38.64
N ASN A 8 -16.03 -17.42 38.11
CA ASN A 8 -15.83 -17.04 36.73
C ASN A 8 -14.56 -16.20 36.64
N ARG A 9 -13.41 -16.87 36.48
CA ARG A 9 -12.08 -16.25 36.37
C ARG A 9 -11.86 -15.42 35.08
N GLN A 10 -12.93 -14.98 34.42
CA GLN A 10 -12.95 -14.29 33.13
C GLN A 10 -13.21 -12.77 33.26
N GLU A 11 -12.90 -12.18 34.41
CA GLU A 11 -13.26 -10.79 34.75
C GLU A 11 -12.60 -9.74 33.83
N LEU A 12 -11.39 -10.05 33.32
CA LEU A 12 -10.66 -9.20 32.37
C LEU A 12 -10.87 -9.61 30.91
N ASP A 13 -11.62 -10.68 30.63
CA ASP A 13 -11.79 -11.13 29.25
C ASP A 13 -12.60 -10.13 28.42
N ILE A 14 -12.29 -10.15 27.13
CA ILE A 14 -13.00 -9.34 26.15
C ILE A 14 -14.35 -10.00 25.90
N ASN A 15 -15.43 -9.25 26.13
CA ASN A 15 -16.77 -9.69 25.74
C ASN A 15 -16.92 -9.62 24.22
N LEU A 16 -16.44 -10.66 23.53
CA LEU A 16 -16.45 -10.78 22.07
C LEU A 16 -17.77 -10.36 21.40
N PRO A 17 -18.97 -10.80 21.84
CA PRO A 17 -20.22 -10.40 21.18
C PRO A 17 -20.50 -8.90 21.32
N LEU A 18 -20.15 -8.32 22.46
CA LEU A 18 -20.34 -6.90 22.73
C LEU A 18 -19.35 -6.05 21.91
N VAL A 19 -18.08 -6.47 21.85
CA VAL A 19 -17.07 -5.83 20.99
C VAL A 19 -17.47 -5.91 19.51
N LEU A 20 -17.99 -7.06 19.06
CA LEU A 20 -18.46 -7.22 17.69
C LEU A 20 -19.64 -6.29 17.36
N LEU A 21 -20.60 -6.15 18.27
CA LEU A 21 -21.71 -5.22 18.12
C LEU A 21 -21.24 -3.77 18.07
N PHE A 22 -20.41 -3.34 19.01
CA PHE A 22 -19.92 -1.95 19.06
C PHE A 22 -19.00 -1.61 17.89
N SER A 23 -18.13 -2.53 17.48
CA SER A 23 -17.27 -2.32 16.30
C SER A 23 -18.08 -2.24 15.00
N SER A 24 -19.13 -3.05 14.86
CA SER A 24 -20.05 -2.96 13.72
C SER A 24 -20.79 -1.62 13.71
N LEU A 25 -21.33 -1.19 14.85
CA LEU A 25 -21.97 0.12 14.99
C LEU A 25 -21.01 1.28 14.71
N LEU A 26 -19.79 1.21 15.23
CA LEU A 26 -18.75 2.23 15.00
C LEU A 26 -18.38 2.31 13.51
N THR A 27 -18.25 1.17 12.85
CA THR A 27 -17.99 1.10 11.40
C THR A 27 -19.13 1.74 10.62
N ILE A 28 -20.38 1.40 10.92
CA ILE A 28 -21.56 2.00 10.29
C ILE A 28 -21.61 3.50 10.54
N ALA A 29 -21.31 3.96 11.76
CA ALA A 29 -21.29 5.37 12.12
C ALA A 29 -20.22 6.15 11.33
N ILE A 30 -19.02 5.59 11.16
CA ILE A 30 -17.96 6.19 10.34
C ILE A 30 -18.43 6.36 8.89
N TYR A 31 -18.99 5.31 8.28
CA TYR A 31 -19.49 5.40 6.91
C TYR A 31 -20.70 6.33 6.77
N ALA A 32 -21.62 6.34 7.74
CA ALA A 32 -22.76 7.26 7.75
C ALA A 32 -22.32 8.73 7.84
N LEU A 33 -21.28 9.02 8.63
CA LEU A 33 -20.70 10.35 8.75
C LEU A 33 -19.92 10.77 7.49
N LEU A 34 -19.35 9.81 6.76
CA LEU A 34 -18.65 10.03 5.49
C LEU A 34 -19.57 10.21 4.28
N LEU A 35 -20.83 9.72 4.33
CA LEU A 35 -21.81 9.90 3.24
C LEU A 35 -21.97 11.35 2.73
N PRO A 36 -22.14 12.38 3.59
CA PRO A 36 -22.23 13.78 3.15
C PRO A 36 -20.92 14.34 2.59
N PHE A 37 -19.78 13.67 2.83
CA PHE A 37 -18.45 14.08 2.39
C PHE A 37 -17.86 13.14 1.34
N ARG A 38 -18.71 12.44 0.58
CA ARG A 38 -18.28 11.48 -0.45
C ARG A 38 -17.29 12.06 -1.46
N ASP A 39 -17.47 13.32 -1.85
CA ASP A 39 -16.62 13.98 -2.85
C ASP A 39 -15.23 14.40 -2.31
N THR A 40 -15.01 14.30 -1.00
CA THR A 40 -13.68 14.57 -0.41
C THR A 40 -12.72 13.42 -0.68
N TYR A 41 -11.41 13.69 -0.66
CA TYR A 41 -10.39 12.65 -0.84
C TYR A 41 -10.57 11.47 0.12
N LEU A 42 -10.95 11.72 1.38
CA LEU A 42 -11.24 10.66 2.36
C LEU A 42 -12.50 9.86 2.03
N GLY A 43 -13.55 10.52 1.52
CA GLY A 43 -14.77 9.86 1.06
C GLY A 43 -14.50 8.91 -0.09
N ILE A 44 -13.82 9.40 -1.13
CA ILE A 44 -13.40 8.60 -2.30
C ILE A 44 -12.50 7.46 -1.85
N LEU A 45 -11.52 7.75 -0.99
CA LEU A 45 -10.59 6.75 -0.46
C LEU A 45 -11.35 5.62 0.22
N LEU A 46 -12.21 5.92 1.20
CA LEU A 46 -12.88 4.92 2.04
C LEU A 46 -14.05 4.20 1.37
N ILE A 47 -14.77 4.86 0.47
CA ILE A 47 -16.03 4.33 -0.09
C ILE A 47 -15.82 3.69 -1.47
N ASP A 48 -15.02 4.32 -2.35
CA ASP A 48 -14.99 3.98 -3.78
C ASP A 48 -13.82 3.09 -4.19
N ARG A 49 -12.89 2.78 -3.28
CA ARG A 49 -11.65 2.02 -3.57
C ARG A 49 -11.76 0.49 -3.36
N GLY A 50 -12.95 -0.03 -3.05
CA GLY A 50 -13.24 -1.48 -3.06
C GLY A 50 -13.46 -2.14 -1.68
N ILE A 51 -13.72 -3.46 -1.70
CA ILE A 51 -14.16 -4.25 -0.51
C ILE A 51 -13.08 -4.29 0.59
N THR A 52 -11.81 -4.28 0.22
CA THR A 52 -10.68 -4.35 1.16
C THR A 52 -10.68 -3.17 2.14
N GLN A 53 -11.12 -1.99 1.71
CA GLN A 53 -11.23 -0.78 2.55
C GLN A 53 -12.25 -0.97 3.68
N TYR A 54 -13.44 -1.49 3.34
CA TYR A 54 -14.47 -1.80 4.34
C TYR A 54 -13.96 -2.79 5.39
N LEU A 55 -13.23 -3.83 4.98
CA LEU A 55 -12.64 -4.81 5.89
C LEU A 55 -11.56 -4.20 6.78
N VAL A 56 -10.65 -3.39 6.22
CA VAL A 56 -9.58 -2.70 6.94
C VAL A 56 -10.16 -1.76 8.02
N VAL A 57 -11.17 -0.97 7.67
CA VAL A 57 -11.84 -0.06 8.62
C VAL A 57 -12.56 -0.85 9.71
N PHE A 58 -13.28 -1.92 9.35
CA PHE A 58 -13.97 -2.77 10.31
C PHE A 58 -13.00 -3.41 11.30
N LEU A 59 -11.90 -4.00 10.82
CA LEU A 59 -10.86 -4.58 11.68
C LEU A 59 -10.23 -3.53 12.60
N SER A 60 -9.97 -2.34 12.07
CA SER A 60 -9.46 -1.22 12.87
C SER A 60 -10.44 -0.82 13.97
N CYS A 61 -11.74 -0.69 13.64
CA CYS A 61 -12.79 -0.40 14.62
C CYS A 61 -12.92 -1.50 15.67
N PHE A 62 -12.74 -2.75 15.28
CA PHE A 62 -12.74 -3.89 16.20
C PHE A 62 -11.61 -3.76 17.23
N VAL A 63 -10.37 -3.55 16.77
CA VAL A 63 -9.21 -3.40 17.65
C VAL A 63 -9.34 -2.15 18.54
N ILE A 64 -9.87 -1.04 18.03
CA ILE A 64 -10.16 0.16 18.84
C ILE A 64 -11.16 -0.18 19.95
N THR A 65 -12.25 -0.85 19.62
CA THR A 65 -13.31 -1.18 20.57
C THR A 65 -12.82 -2.15 21.65
N SER A 66 -12.07 -3.20 21.26
CA SER A 66 -11.50 -4.14 22.23
C SER A 66 -10.48 -3.46 23.15
N SER A 67 -9.67 -2.55 22.58
CA SER A 67 -8.69 -1.76 23.33
C SER A 67 -9.38 -0.84 24.33
N LEU A 68 -10.44 -0.12 23.93
CA LEU A 68 -11.19 0.76 24.81
C LEU A 68 -11.89 -0.02 25.95
N ASP A 69 -12.49 -1.17 25.67
CA ASP A 69 -13.10 -2.03 26.70
C ASP A 69 -12.07 -2.41 27.79
N LYS A 70 -10.91 -2.92 27.37
CA LYS A 70 -9.78 -3.24 28.27
C LYS A 70 -9.30 -2.01 29.04
N PHE A 71 -9.16 -0.88 28.37
CA PHE A 71 -8.69 0.36 29.00
C PHE A 71 -9.61 0.84 30.12
N PHE A 72 -10.94 0.79 29.94
CA PHE A 72 -11.88 1.17 30.98
C PHE A 72 -11.85 0.19 32.16
N LYS A 73 -11.79 -1.13 31.90
CA LYS A 73 -11.63 -2.16 32.95
C LYS A 73 -10.36 -1.96 33.77
N ILE A 74 -9.20 -1.81 33.11
CA ILE A 74 -7.91 -1.59 33.77
C ILE A 74 -7.93 -0.31 34.61
N ARG A 75 -8.53 0.77 34.12
CA ARG A 75 -8.64 2.02 34.88
C ARG A 75 -9.55 1.89 36.10
N ALA A 76 -10.65 1.13 35.99
CA ALA A 76 -11.53 0.86 37.13
C ALA A 76 -10.77 0.06 38.20
N GLU A 77 -10.06 -1.00 37.80
CA GLU A 77 -9.25 -1.84 38.70
C GLU A 77 -8.10 -1.07 39.34
N LEU A 78 -7.37 -0.25 38.59
CA LEU A 78 -6.29 0.58 39.13
C LEU A 78 -6.81 1.57 40.18
N LYS A 79 -8.04 2.09 39.99
CA LYS A 79 -8.70 2.95 40.98
C LYS A 79 -9.10 2.16 42.22
N SER A 80 -9.54 0.91 42.07
CA SER A 80 -9.84 0.02 43.20
C SER A 80 -8.57 -0.27 44.00
N LEU A 81 -7.50 -0.69 43.34
CA LEU A 81 -6.20 -0.98 43.96
C LEU A 81 -5.63 0.21 44.73
N ARG A 82 -5.77 1.44 44.21
CA ARG A 82 -5.32 2.66 44.92
C ARG A 82 -6.16 3.02 46.14
N LYS A 83 -7.44 2.65 46.14
CA LYS A 83 -8.35 2.86 47.28
C LYS A 83 -8.25 1.75 48.32
N LEU A 84 -7.65 0.62 47.95
CA LEU A 84 -7.48 -0.55 48.79
C LEU A 84 -6.50 -0.23 49.91
N ASP A 85 -7.05 0.01 51.09
CA ASP A 85 -6.28 0.12 52.33
C ASP A 85 -6.64 -1.07 53.22
N ILE A 86 -5.67 -1.97 53.47
CA ILE A 86 -5.87 -3.04 54.45
C ILE A 86 -5.62 -2.40 55.82
N PRO A 87 -6.66 -2.21 56.64
CA PRO A 87 -6.51 -1.48 57.89
C PRO A 87 -5.44 -2.15 58.76
N ILE A 88 -4.39 -1.41 59.09
CA ILE A 88 -3.20 -1.91 59.81
C ILE A 88 -3.59 -2.53 61.17
N HIS A 89 -4.72 -2.12 61.72
CA HIS A 89 -5.22 -2.51 63.04
C HIS A 89 -6.01 -3.82 63.09
N ILE A 90 -6.19 -4.54 61.96
CA ILE A 90 -6.79 -5.88 61.98
C ILE A 90 -5.66 -6.89 62.16
N PRO A 91 -5.49 -7.52 63.34
CA PRO A 91 -4.50 -8.56 63.54
C PRO A 91 -4.88 -9.77 62.68
N LEU A 92 -4.11 -10.02 61.62
CA LEU A 92 -4.26 -11.18 60.73
C LEU A 92 -3.54 -12.43 61.25
N GLU A 93 -3.12 -12.41 62.52
CA GLU A 93 -2.38 -13.49 63.16
C GLU A 93 -3.26 -14.73 63.43
N ASN A 94 -4.56 -14.52 63.67
CA ASN A 94 -5.50 -15.61 63.89
C ASN A 94 -6.34 -15.89 62.64
N HIS A 95 -5.98 -16.98 61.95
CA HIS A 95 -6.63 -17.45 60.73
C HIS A 95 -8.12 -17.81 60.89
N GLN A 96 -8.59 -18.09 62.12
CA GLN A 96 -10.00 -18.38 62.41
C GLN A 96 -10.79 -17.17 62.93
N SER A 97 -10.17 -15.99 63.00
CA SER A 97 -10.88 -14.82 63.53
C SER A 97 -12.06 -14.43 62.62
N VAL A 98 -13.17 -14.04 63.25
CA VAL A 98 -14.37 -13.58 62.56
C VAL A 98 -14.06 -12.37 61.65
N LYS A 99 -13.10 -11.53 62.05
CA LYS A 99 -12.66 -10.35 61.27
C LYS A 99 -12.00 -10.73 59.94
N VAL A 100 -11.15 -11.76 59.93
CA VAL A 100 -10.51 -12.25 58.69
C VAL A 100 -11.54 -12.86 57.74
N ARG A 101 -12.54 -13.58 58.28
CA ARG A 101 -13.66 -14.10 57.48
C ARG A 101 -14.54 -12.98 56.90
N GLN A 102 -14.91 -11.98 57.71
CA GLN A 102 -15.67 -10.81 57.24
C GLN A 102 -14.91 -10.04 56.16
N MET A 103 -13.59 -9.92 56.27
CA MET A 103 -12.76 -9.29 55.25
C MET A 103 -12.72 -10.12 53.96
N CYS A 104 -12.67 -11.45 54.06
CA CYS A 104 -12.76 -12.35 52.91
C CYS A 104 -14.09 -12.22 52.17
N GLU A 105 -15.20 -12.15 52.92
CA GLU A 105 -16.55 -11.95 52.40
C GLU A 105 -16.69 -10.59 51.71
N TYR A 106 -16.24 -9.51 52.36
CA TYR A 106 -16.25 -8.16 51.79
C TYR A 106 -15.53 -8.09 50.43
N PHE A 107 -14.34 -8.70 50.33
CA PHE A 107 -13.61 -8.72 49.08
C PHE A 107 -14.28 -9.60 48.01
N SER A 108 -14.92 -10.71 48.40
CA SER A 108 -15.63 -11.60 47.47
C SER A 108 -16.88 -10.98 46.84
N GLU A 109 -17.50 -9.98 47.48
CA GLU A 109 -18.74 -9.35 47.00
C GLU A 109 -18.51 -8.21 46.00
N SER A 110 -17.28 -7.70 45.92
CA SER A 110 -16.95 -6.51 45.11
C SER A 110 -16.97 -6.76 43.59
N GLY A 111 -16.69 -8.00 43.15
CA GLY A 111 -16.59 -8.39 41.74
C GLY A 111 -15.35 -7.87 41.00
N ASN A 112 -14.44 -7.14 41.67
CA ASN A 112 -13.20 -6.66 41.07
C ASN A 112 -12.13 -7.76 41.08
N VAL A 113 -11.23 -7.73 40.10
CA VAL A 113 -10.12 -8.68 40.01
C VAL A 113 -9.24 -8.60 41.24
N VAL A 114 -8.85 -7.39 41.63
CA VAL A 114 -7.96 -7.16 42.78
C VAL A 114 -8.53 -7.82 44.03
N ASP A 115 -9.80 -7.52 44.32
CA ASP A 115 -10.48 -7.98 45.51
C ASP A 115 -10.75 -9.49 45.49
N ASN A 116 -11.11 -10.05 44.33
CA ASN A 116 -11.29 -11.50 44.16
C ASN A 116 -9.98 -12.27 44.38
N ARG A 117 -8.86 -11.75 43.88
CA ARG A 117 -7.51 -12.30 44.14
C ARG A 117 -7.18 -12.26 45.63
N LEU A 118 -7.41 -11.12 46.29
CA LEU A 118 -7.23 -10.98 47.73
C LEU A 118 -8.10 -11.97 48.53
N SER A 119 -9.38 -12.09 48.17
CA SER A 119 -10.32 -13.02 48.81
C SER A 119 -9.86 -14.48 48.68
N ARG A 120 -9.33 -14.88 47.52
CA ARG A 120 -8.77 -16.24 47.34
C ARG A 120 -7.53 -16.49 48.20
N VAL A 121 -6.59 -15.55 48.25
CA VAL A 121 -5.40 -15.68 49.11
C VAL A 121 -5.80 -15.72 50.58
N LEU A 122 -6.77 -14.89 50.99
CA LEU A 122 -7.27 -14.87 52.35
C LEU A 122 -8.05 -16.15 52.70
N SER A 123 -8.81 -16.70 51.75
CA SER A 123 -9.48 -17.98 51.88
C SER A 123 -8.48 -19.12 52.06
N ALA A 124 -7.39 -19.16 51.29
CA ALA A 124 -6.32 -20.14 51.50
C ALA A 124 -5.69 -20.01 52.88
N TYR A 125 -5.52 -18.79 53.38
CA TYR A 125 -5.04 -18.57 54.74
C TYR A 125 -6.01 -19.09 55.80
N ILE A 126 -7.31 -18.82 55.66
CA ILE A 126 -8.36 -19.29 56.58
C ILE A 126 -8.36 -20.82 56.67
N HIS A 127 -8.24 -21.52 55.54
CA HIS A 127 -8.29 -22.99 55.47
C HIS A 127 -6.97 -23.66 55.91
N SER A 128 -5.82 -23.14 55.47
CA SER A 128 -4.51 -23.77 55.72
C SER A 128 -3.87 -23.32 57.02
N GLY A 129 -4.14 -22.09 57.47
CA GLY A 129 -3.44 -21.44 58.58
C GLY A 129 -1.94 -21.24 58.31
N SER A 130 -1.48 -21.38 57.06
CA SER A 130 -0.06 -21.31 56.69
C SER A 130 0.18 -20.18 55.70
N ARG A 131 1.17 -19.33 56.02
CA ARG A 131 1.66 -18.29 55.11
C ARG A 131 2.21 -18.90 53.82
N LYS A 132 2.92 -20.03 53.89
CA LYS A 132 3.51 -20.72 52.72
C LYS A 132 2.43 -21.17 51.74
N ALA A 133 1.41 -21.85 52.22
CA ALA A 133 0.30 -22.33 51.39
C ALA A 133 -0.45 -21.17 50.70
N SER A 134 -0.62 -20.05 51.41
CA SER A 134 -1.26 -18.85 50.85
C SER A 134 -0.38 -18.14 49.81
N GLY A 135 0.94 -18.17 50.00
CA GLY A 135 1.92 -17.66 49.04
C GLY A 135 2.00 -18.50 47.77
N GLU A 136 2.00 -19.84 47.88
CA GLU A 136 1.93 -20.74 46.73
C GLU A 136 0.67 -20.51 45.90
N LEU A 137 -0.50 -20.37 46.56
CA LEU A 137 -1.73 -20.02 45.84
C LEU A 137 -1.64 -18.65 45.17
N ALA A 138 -1.05 -17.65 45.82
CA ALA A 138 -0.90 -16.31 45.22
C ALA A 138 -0.03 -16.35 43.95
N LEU A 139 1.01 -17.19 43.92
CA LEU A 139 1.87 -17.41 42.76
C LEU A 139 1.15 -18.13 41.62
N ASP A 140 0.41 -19.20 41.93
CA ASP A 140 -0.43 -19.92 40.96
C ASP A 140 -1.50 -19.00 40.35
N ASP A 141 -2.11 -18.17 41.20
CA ASP A 141 -3.10 -17.19 40.76
C ASP A 141 -2.46 -16.12 39.85
N SER A 142 -1.27 -15.59 40.21
CA SER A 142 -0.53 -14.64 39.36
C SER A 142 -0.22 -15.21 37.98
N SER A 143 0.31 -16.44 37.91
CA SER A 143 0.63 -17.09 36.63
C SER A 143 -0.61 -17.30 35.77
N PHE A 144 -1.74 -17.71 36.39
CA PHE A 144 -3.02 -17.86 35.73
C PHE A 144 -3.50 -16.55 35.07
N TYR A 145 -3.50 -15.42 35.80
CA TYR A 145 -3.94 -14.13 35.23
C TYR A 145 -2.99 -13.60 34.15
N LEU A 146 -1.70 -13.88 34.26
CA LEU A 146 -0.73 -13.53 33.22
C LEU A 146 -1.06 -14.28 31.92
N SER A 147 -1.25 -15.60 31.99
CA SER A 147 -1.63 -16.41 30.83
C SER A 147 -3.01 -16.05 30.28
N ALA A 148 -3.99 -15.75 31.14
CA ALA A 148 -5.31 -15.30 30.72
C ALA A 148 -5.24 -13.94 29.98
N SER A 149 -4.45 -13.00 30.49
CA SER A 149 -4.20 -11.71 29.84
C SER A 149 -3.58 -11.90 28.44
N GLU A 150 -2.52 -12.71 28.32
CA GLU A 150 -1.89 -13.02 27.03
C GLU A 150 -2.87 -13.65 26.03
N SER A 151 -3.71 -14.58 26.50
CA SER A 151 -4.75 -15.21 25.69
C SER A 151 -5.77 -14.17 25.18
N SER A 152 -6.24 -13.29 26.05
CA SER A 152 -7.17 -12.20 25.74
C SER A 152 -6.68 -11.27 24.62
N TYR A 153 -5.37 -10.97 24.57
CA TYR A 153 -4.78 -10.09 23.54
C TYR A 153 -4.41 -10.79 22.23
N THR A 154 -4.44 -12.12 22.20
CA THR A 154 -4.07 -12.90 21.01
C THR A 154 -4.94 -12.53 19.80
N PHE A 155 -6.26 -12.44 19.99
CA PHE A 155 -7.17 -12.13 18.89
C PHE A 155 -7.00 -10.71 18.33
N PRO A 156 -7.01 -9.63 19.15
CA PRO A 156 -6.69 -8.27 18.66
C PRO A 156 -5.34 -8.17 17.95
N ARG A 157 -4.31 -8.88 18.42
CA ARG A 157 -2.98 -8.89 17.79
C ARG A 157 -3.00 -9.49 16.39
N ILE A 158 -3.74 -10.58 16.19
CA ILE A 158 -3.95 -11.19 14.88
C ILE A 158 -4.64 -10.19 13.93
N LEU A 159 -5.64 -9.44 14.42
CA LEU A 159 -6.33 -8.44 13.58
C LEU A 159 -5.40 -7.29 13.18
N VAL A 160 -4.56 -6.80 14.11
CA VAL A 160 -3.54 -5.76 13.80
C VAL A 160 -2.59 -6.25 12.71
N TRP A 161 -2.18 -7.52 12.75
CA TRP A 161 -1.36 -8.15 11.72
C TRP A 161 -2.09 -8.34 10.39
N ALA A 162 -3.39 -8.63 10.42
CA ALA A 162 -4.21 -8.82 9.22
C ALA A 162 -4.47 -7.52 8.44
N ILE A 163 -4.48 -6.36 9.10
CA ILE A 163 -4.77 -5.07 8.45
C ILE A 163 -3.77 -4.76 7.30
N PRO A 164 -2.43 -4.78 7.50
CA PRO A 164 -1.47 -4.60 6.42
C PRO A 164 -1.59 -5.64 5.30
N LEU A 165 -1.87 -6.90 5.65
CA LEU A 165 -2.06 -7.97 4.68
C LEU A 165 -3.25 -7.69 3.76
N LEU A 166 -4.37 -7.22 4.32
CA LEU A 166 -5.53 -6.79 3.53
C LEU A 166 -5.22 -5.58 2.66
N GLY A 167 -4.39 -4.65 3.13
CA GLY A 167 -3.87 -3.55 2.33
C GLY A 167 -3.05 -4.02 1.13
N PHE A 168 -2.20 -5.03 1.32
CA PHE A 168 -1.42 -5.67 0.25
C PHE A 168 -2.32 -6.41 -0.75
N VAL A 169 -3.34 -7.13 -0.27
CA VAL A 169 -4.36 -7.74 -1.14
C VAL A 169 -5.08 -6.66 -1.95
N GLY A 170 -5.38 -5.51 -1.35
CA GLY A 170 -5.95 -4.35 -2.04
C GLY A 170 -5.06 -3.85 -3.19
N THR A 171 -3.75 -3.73 -2.96
CA THR A 171 -2.81 -3.33 -4.02
C THR A 171 -2.74 -4.36 -5.13
N VAL A 172 -2.64 -5.65 -4.80
CA VAL A 172 -2.55 -6.73 -5.80
C VAL A 172 -3.81 -6.74 -6.69
N LEU A 173 -4.99 -6.58 -6.09
CA LEU A 173 -6.24 -6.47 -6.84
C LEU A 173 -6.28 -5.21 -7.71
N GLY A 174 -5.89 -4.06 -7.17
CA GLY A 174 -5.87 -2.79 -7.92
C GLY A 174 -4.89 -2.81 -9.10
N ILE A 175 -3.68 -3.33 -8.90
CA ILE A 175 -2.67 -3.49 -9.96
C ILE A 175 -3.15 -4.50 -11.00
N SER A 176 -3.70 -5.64 -10.58
CA SER A 176 -4.24 -6.65 -11.50
C SER A 176 -5.36 -6.10 -12.38
N GLN A 177 -6.28 -5.32 -11.81
CA GLN A 177 -7.36 -4.66 -12.56
C GLN A 177 -6.81 -3.61 -13.52
N ALA A 178 -5.83 -2.80 -13.09
CA ALA A 178 -5.20 -1.80 -13.94
C ALA A 178 -4.48 -2.44 -15.15
N VAL A 179 -3.70 -3.49 -14.92
CA VAL A 179 -2.98 -4.22 -15.99
C VAL A 179 -3.94 -4.91 -16.93
N ASN A 180 -4.96 -5.60 -16.42
CA ASN A 180 -5.95 -6.28 -17.26
C ASN A 180 -6.77 -5.30 -18.11
N GLY A 181 -7.13 -4.14 -17.52
CA GLY A 181 -7.79 -3.06 -18.25
C GLY A 181 -6.92 -2.50 -19.38
N PHE A 182 -5.61 -2.37 -19.16
CA PHE A 182 -4.67 -1.93 -20.20
C PHE A 182 -4.59 -2.90 -21.37
N SER A 183 -4.40 -4.19 -21.09
CA SER A 183 -4.23 -5.21 -22.15
C SER A 183 -5.46 -5.30 -23.05
N GLY A 184 -6.67 -5.34 -22.47
CA GLY A 184 -7.91 -5.35 -23.28
C GLY A 184 -8.13 -4.04 -24.05
N PHE A 185 -7.63 -2.92 -23.53
CA PHE A 185 -7.68 -1.64 -24.21
C PHE A 185 -6.71 -1.59 -25.40
N LEU A 186 -5.49 -2.10 -25.26
CA LEU A 186 -4.51 -2.20 -26.35
C LEU A 186 -5.01 -3.07 -27.51
N ASP A 187 -5.72 -4.16 -27.22
CA ASP A 187 -6.31 -5.04 -28.24
C ASP A 187 -7.41 -4.34 -29.05
N SER A 188 -8.02 -3.28 -28.50
CA SER A 188 -9.15 -2.55 -29.10
C SER A 188 -8.75 -1.19 -29.68
N ALA A 189 -7.56 -0.68 -29.33
CA ALA A 189 -7.15 0.68 -29.67
C ALA A 189 -6.71 0.79 -31.14
N SER A 190 -7.45 1.56 -31.93
CA SER A 190 -7.11 1.84 -33.33
C SER A 190 -6.45 3.21 -33.54
N GLU A 191 -6.53 4.10 -32.55
CA GLU A 191 -6.05 5.48 -32.62
C GLU A 191 -5.17 5.84 -31.41
N VAL A 192 -4.22 6.76 -31.61
CA VAL A 192 -3.23 7.18 -30.60
C VAL A 192 -3.89 7.87 -29.39
N ASP A 193 -4.98 8.60 -29.61
CA ASP A 193 -5.71 9.29 -28.53
C ASP A 193 -6.38 8.29 -27.56
N GLN A 194 -6.80 7.12 -28.06
CA GLN A 194 -7.33 6.04 -27.22
C GLN A 194 -6.19 5.50 -26.33
N ILE A 195 -4.99 5.29 -26.87
CA ILE A 195 -3.84 4.80 -26.08
C ILE A 195 -3.50 5.76 -24.93
N ARG A 196 -3.60 7.09 -25.16
CA ARG A 196 -3.40 8.10 -24.11
C ARG A 196 -4.44 7.97 -22.99
N GLU A 197 -5.70 7.72 -23.32
CA GLU A 197 -6.77 7.48 -22.36
C GLU A 197 -6.57 6.17 -21.57
N GLY A 198 -6.09 5.12 -22.24
CA GLY A 198 -5.70 3.86 -21.63
C GLY A 198 -4.62 4.04 -20.56
N ILE A 199 -3.55 4.79 -20.86
CA ILE A 199 -2.48 5.10 -19.88
C ILE A 199 -3.03 5.89 -18.68
N GLY A 200 -3.92 6.85 -18.91
CA GLY A 200 -4.59 7.60 -17.84
C GLY A 200 -5.40 6.70 -16.90
N THR A 201 -6.13 5.74 -17.47
CA THR A 201 -6.93 4.76 -16.71
C THR A 201 -6.05 3.85 -15.86
N VAL A 202 -4.94 3.35 -16.43
CA VAL A 202 -3.99 2.47 -15.73
C VAL A 202 -3.30 3.19 -14.59
N THR A 203 -2.82 4.42 -14.83
CA THR A 203 -2.15 5.23 -13.80
C THR A 203 -3.12 5.59 -12.67
N GLY A 204 -4.40 5.82 -12.97
CA GLY A 204 -5.46 5.97 -11.97
C GLY A 204 -5.68 4.70 -11.13
N GLY A 205 -5.77 3.53 -11.78
CA GLY A 205 -5.91 2.24 -11.10
C GLY A 205 -4.70 1.88 -10.21
N LEU A 206 -3.50 2.24 -10.65
CA LEU A 206 -2.28 2.10 -9.85
C LEU A 206 -2.28 3.04 -8.64
N ALA A 207 -2.73 4.28 -8.80
CA ALA A 207 -2.87 5.23 -7.68
C ALA A 207 -3.88 4.71 -6.64
N VAL A 208 -5.02 4.18 -7.07
CA VAL A 208 -6.02 3.50 -6.22
C VAL A 208 -5.39 2.35 -5.44
N ALA A 209 -4.57 1.53 -6.09
CA ALA A 209 -3.87 0.43 -5.46
C ALA A 209 -3.01 0.94 -4.31
N PHE A 210 -2.12 1.92 -4.56
CA PHE A 210 -1.25 2.49 -3.53
C PHE A 210 -2.01 3.16 -2.38
N ASP A 211 -3.07 3.91 -2.69
CA ASP A 211 -3.99 4.52 -1.73
C ASP A 211 -4.51 3.47 -0.72
N THR A 212 -4.90 2.28 -1.20
CA THR A 212 -5.45 1.21 -0.33
C THR A 212 -4.43 0.66 0.66
N THR A 213 -3.17 0.50 0.22
CA THR A 213 -2.10 0.04 1.11
C THR A 213 -1.68 1.14 2.09
N LEU A 214 -1.58 2.38 1.62
CA LEU A 214 -1.24 3.51 2.47
C LEU A 214 -2.23 3.64 3.64
N LEU A 215 -3.53 3.56 3.35
CA LEU A 215 -4.57 3.60 4.38
C LEU A 215 -4.43 2.45 5.38
N ALA A 216 -4.23 1.21 4.89
CA ALA A 216 -4.11 0.05 5.75
C ALA A 216 -2.89 0.13 6.68
N LEU A 217 -1.74 0.57 6.17
CA LEU A 217 -0.54 0.77 6.99
C LEU A 217 -0.75 1.88 8.02
N LEU A 218 -1.34 3.01 7.61
CA LEU A 218 -1.62 4.13 8.51
C LEU A 218 -2.54 3.68 9.65
N LEU A 219 -3.66 3.03 9.31
CA LEU A 219 -4.59 2.52 10.32
C LEU A 219 -3.91 1.48 11.22
N SER A 220 -3.18 0.51 10.65
CA SER A 220 -2.47 -0.52 11.44
C SER A 220 -1.57 0.11 12.50
N VAL A 221 -0.75 1.11 12.14
CA VAL A 221 0.10 1.82 13.11
C VAL A 221 -0.73 2.55 14.17
N VAL A 222 -1.80 3.22 13.75
CA VAL A 222 -2.69 3.97 14.66
C VAL A 222 -3.38 3.05 15.67
N VAL A 223 -3.77 1.82 15.30
CA VAL A 223 -4.38 0.87 16.23
C VAL A 223 -3.37 0.06 17.05
N MET A 224 -2.19 -0.22 16.49
CA MET A 224 -1.16 -1.00 17.17
C MET A 224 -0.62 -0.30 18.41
N ILE A 225 -0.37 1.02 18.34
CA ILE A 225 0.23 1.77 19.44
C ILE A 225 -0.66 1.75 20.71
N PRO A 226 -1.97 2.10 20.65
CA PRO A 226 -2.86 2.00 21.80
C PRO A 226 -2.96 0.57 22.35
N LEU A 227 -3.05 -0.43 21.47
CA LEU A 227 -3.16 -1.83 21.89
C LEU A 227 -1.97 -2.24 22.76
N VAL A 228 -0.74 -1.99 22.30
CA VAL A 228 0.49 -2.31 23.04
C VAL A 228 0.58 -1.52 24.35
N LEU A 229 0.13 -0.26 24.36
CA LEU A 229 0.11 0.54 25.59
C LEU A 229 -0.85 -0.06 26.62
N ILE A 230 -2.03 -0.51 26.20
CA ILE A 230 -3.03 -1.11 27.07
C ILE A 230 -2.57 -2.47 27.58
N GLU A 231 -1.96 -3.31 26.73
CA GLU A 231 -1.28 -4.55 27.14
C GLU A 231 -0.29 -4.28 28.27
N ARG A 232 0.59 -3.28 28.08
CA ARG A 232 1.56 -2.88 29.10
C ARG A 232 0.92 -2.38 30.39
N MET A 233 -0.18 -1.63 30.29
CA MET A 233 -0.93 -1.15 31.46
C MET A 233 -1.55 -2.32 32.24
N GLU A 234 -2.08 -3.34 31.55
CA GLU A 234 -2.61 -4.55 32.20
C GLU A 234 -1.50 -5.34 32.91
N SER A 235 -0.37 -5.57 32.25
CA SER A 235 0.78 -6.24 32.89
C SER A 235 1.28 -5.48 34.12
N GLN A 236 1.32 -4.14 34.06
CA GLN A 236 1.69 -3.31 35.20
C GLN A 236 0.67 -3.36 36.33
N LEU A 237 -0.62 -3.46 36.02
CA LEU A 237 -1.68 -3.62 37.02
C LEU A 237 -1.53 -4.97 37.74
N LEU A 238 -1.39 -6.07 36.99
CA LEU A 238 -1.21 -7.41 37.55
C LEU A 238 0.02 -7.48 38.46
N LEU A 239 1.15 -6.92 38.01
CA LEU A 239 2.36 -6.82 38.81
C LEU A 239 2.16 -6.01 40.10
N GLN A 240 1.44 -4.88 40.05
CA GLN A 240 1.14 -4.09 41.24
C GLN A 240 0.27 -4.86 42.24
N ILE A 241 -0.67 -5.68 41.76
CA ILE A 241 -1.48 -6.55 42.62
C ILE A 241 -0.59 -7.60 43.29
N ASP A 242 0.33 -8.22 42.53
CA ASP A 242 1.26 -9.22 43.06
C ASP A 242 2.19 -8.62 44.12
N ILE A 243 2.74 -7.43 43.86
CA ILE A 243 3.55 -6.68 44.83
C ILE A 243 2.71 -6.38 46.08
N PHE A 244 1.47 -5.91 45.91
CA PHE A 244 0.60 -5.62 47.03
C PHE A 244 0.33 -6.86 47.91
N ILE A 245 0.04 -8.01 47.30
CA ILE A 245 -0.19 -9.27 48.01
C ILE A 245 1.08 -9.69 48.75
N ASN A 246 2.23 -9.71 48.07
CA ASN A 246 3.48 -10.19 48.65
C ASN A 246 4.08 -9.27 49.73
N ASP A 247 3.98 -7.94 49.55
CA ASP A 247 4.62 -6.96 50.44
C ASP A 247 3.69 -6.52 51.58
N ARG A 248 2.37 -6.49 51.36
CA ARG A 248 1.42 -5.95 52.35
C ARG A 248 0.51 -6.99 52.98
N LEU A 249 0.10 -8.04 52.24
CA LEU A 249 -0.86 -9.04 52.74
C LEU A 249 -0.15 -10.24 53.37
N LEU A 250 0.69 -10.95 52.62
CA LEU A 250 1.36 -12.19 53.09
C LEU A 250 2.19 -12.01 54.37
N PRO A 251 2.94 -10.91 54.58
CA PRO A 251 3.73 -10.74 55.80
C PRO A 251 2.89 -10.60 57.07
N ARG A 252 1.59 -10.29 56.94
CA ARG A 252 0.66 -10.18 58.08
C ARG A 252 0.07 -11.52 58.50
N PHE A 253 0.27 -12.58 57.72
CA PHE A 253 -0.19 -13.92 58.06
C PHE A 253 0.76 -14.55 59.07
N SER A 254 0.22 -15.04 60.20
CA SER A 254 1.02 -15.86 61.10
C SER A 254 1.42 -17.16 60.42
N GLU A 255 2.69 -17.52 60.58
CA GLU A 255 3.13 -18.88 60.33
C GLU A 255 2.64 -19.71 61.51
N LYS A 256 1.83 -20.73 61.24
CA LYS A 256 1.63 -21.78 62.22
C LYS A 256 2.99 -22.44 62.40
N GLU A 257 3.78 -21.95 63.36
CA GLU A 257 4.75 -22.79 64.03
C GLU A 257 3.91 -23.97 64.50
N LEU A 258 4.02 -25.11 63.78
CA LEU A 258 3.79 -26.37 64.46
C LEU A 258 4.55 -26.22 65.76
N PRO A 259 3.93 -26.44 66.93
CA PRO A 259 4.71 -26.47 68.14
C PRO A 259 5.87 -27.39 67.78
N SER A 260 7.09 -26.86 67.87
CA SER A 260 8.16 -27.71 68.29
C SER A 260 7.65 -28.26 69.60
N SER A 261 6.88 -29.35 69.54
CA SER A 261 6.89 -30.34 70.56
C SER A 261 8.37 -30.48 70.80
N SER A 262 8.80 -29.96 71.94
CA SER A 262 9.79 -30.60 72.74
C SER A 262 9.36 -32.06 72.82
N PHE A 263 9.56 -32.80 71.73
CA PHE A 263 9.72 -34.23 71.77
C PHE A 263 10.95 -34.33 72.65
N ASP A 264 10.68 -34.66 73.90
CA ASP A 264 11.71 -34.97 74.86
C ASP A 264 12.50 -36.12 74.24
N ASN A 265 13.62 -35.78 73.59
CA ASN A 265 14.44 -36.72 72.84
C ASN A 265 14.89 -37.89 73.73
N ASP A 266 14.85 -37.70 75.04
CA ASP A 266 15.10 -38.71 76.06
C ASP A 266 13.95 -39.72 76.23
N SER A 267 12.69 -39.31 76.08
CA SER A 267 11.56 -40.24 76.19
C SER A 267 11.48 -41.13 74.95
N ILE A 268 11.70 -40.56 73.76
CA ILE A 268 11.73 -41.30 72.50
C ILE A 268 12.92 -42.27 72.49
N ASN A 269 14.12 -41.82 72.88
CA ASN A 269 15.27 -42.72 72.97
C ASN A 269 15.05 -43.84 73.99
N LYS A 270 14.44 -43.58 75.16
CA LYS A 270 14.15 -44.64 76.13
C LYS A 270 13.13 -45.65 75.61
N THR A 271 12.05 -45.19 74.97
CA THR A 271 11.03 -46.09 74.41
C THR A 271 11.58 -46.90 73.23
N ILE A 272 12.41 -46.29 72.38
CA ILE A 272 13.09 -46.97 71.27
C ILE A 272 14.11 -47.97 71.81
N HIS A 273 14.95 -47.60 72.79
CA HIS A 273 15.93 -48.52 73.38
C HIS A 273 15.28 -49.68 74.13
N GLN A 274 14.14 -49.47 74.77
CA GLN A 274 13.43 -50.53 75.48
C GLN A 274 12.69 -51.48 74.51
N ALA A 275 12.07 -50.95 73.45
CA ALA A 275 11.43 -51.75 72.41
C ALA A 275 12.45 -52.56 71.58
N ILE A 276 13.62 -51.99 71.30
CA ILE A 276 14.73 -52.66 70.60
C ILE A 276 15.31 -53.80 71.45
N LYS A 277 15.35 -53.67 72.77
CA LYS A 277 15.93 -54.67 73.68
C LYS A 277 14.99 -55.85 73.94
N GLU A 278 13.67 -55.64 73.86
CA GLU A 278 12.66 -56.68 74.05
C GLU A 278 12.28 -57.44 72.76
N SER A 279 12.54 -56.86 71.57
CA SER A 279 11.99 -57.39 70.30
C SER A 279 13.01 -58.01 69.33
N LEU A 280 14.29 -58.13 69.70
CA LEU A 280 15.31 -58.71 68.81
C LEU A 280 15.91 -60.00 69.40
N PRO A 281 15.70 -61.17 68.75
CA PRO A 281 16.50 -62.36 69.03
C PRO A 281 17.95 -62.19 68.52
N THR A 282 18.87 -62.95 69.11
CA THR A 282 20.32 -62.85 68.99
C THR A 282 20.84 -62.97 67.55
N SER A 283 21.89 -62.19 67.23
CA SER A 283 22.44 -61.86 65.89
C SER A 283 22.96 -63.00 65.00
N GLU A 284 22.75 -64.28 65.34
CA GLU A 284 23.37 -65.41 64.65
C GLU A 284 22.44 -66.14 63.66
N GLU A 285 21.13 -65.87 63.67
CA GLU A 285 20.15 -66.49 62.74
C GLU A 285 19.75 -65.61 61.53
N LEU A 286 20.14 -64.32 61.47
CA LEU A 286 19.61 -63.36 60.47
C LEU A 286 20.56 -63.01 59.32
N ILE A 287 21.77 -63.56 59.27
CA ILE A 287 22.79 -63.14 58.30
C ILE A 287 22.44 -63.63 56.88
N GLN A 288 21.85 -64.82 56.74
CA GLN A 288 21.60 -65.41 55.41
C GLN A 288 20.46 -64.77 54.59
N PRO A 289 19.29 -64.39 55.15
CA PRO A 289 18.21 -63.80 54.35
C PRO A 289 18.44 -62.33 53.97
N ALA A 290 19.11 -61.56 54.85
CA ALA A 290 19.34 -60.12 54.65
C ALA A 290 20.33 -59.84 53.51
N GLU A 291 21.34 -60.70 53.36
CA GLU A 291 22.32 -60.59 52.27
C GLU A 291 21.66 -60.86 50.90
N VAL A 292 20.73 -61.82 50.83
CA VAL A 292 19.98 -62.14 49.62
C VAL A 292 19.06 -60.98 49.21
N TYR A 293 18.28 -60.44 50.16
CA TYR A 293 17.37 -59.30 49.89
C TYR A 293 18.14 -58.03 49.50
N ALA A 294 19.26 -57.74 50.16
CA ALA A 294 20.10 -56.59 49.82
C ALA A 294 20.74 -56.75 48.43
N ARG A 295 21.15 -57.96 48.05
CA ARG A 295 21.74 -58.26 46.74
C ARG A 295 20.71 -58.16 45.62
N GLU A 296 19.49 -58.64 45.85
CA GLU A 296 18.38 -58.57 44.89
C GLU A 296 17.88 -57.12 44.71
N ALA A 297 17.73 -56.37 45.81
CA ALA A 297 17.38 -54.95 45.76
C ALA A 297 18.46 -54.11 45.05
N ALA A 298 19.74 -54.36 45.33
CA ALA A 298 20.84 -53.67 44.65
C ALA A 298 20.91 -54.01 43.15
N GLN A 299 20.64 -55.27 42.77
CA GLN A 299 20.59 -55.68 41.36
C GLN A 299 19.41 -55.06 40.60
N ASN A 300 18.23 -55.00 41.22
CA ASN A 300 17.06 -54.37 40.62
C ASN A 300 17.24 -52.86 40.46
N LEU A 301 17.79 -52.19 41.48
CA LEU A 301 18.05 -50.75 41.42
C LEU A 301 19.15 -50.42 40.40
N LEU A 302 20.19 -51.25 40.27
CA LEU A 302 21.21 -51.11 39.23
C LEU A 302 20.63 -51.32 37.83
N LYS A 303 19.74 -52.31 37.64
CA LYS A 303 19.05 -52.52 36.36
C LYS A 303 18.17 -51.33 35.98
N GLU A 304 17.38 -50.83 36.91
CA GLU A 304 16.49 -49.67 36.71
C GLU A 304 17.31 -48.42 36.38
N PHE A 305 18.39 -48.19 37.13
CA PHE A 305 19.32 -47.08 36.92
C PHE A 305 20.03 -47.16 35.58
N LEU A 306 20.58 -48.33 35.21
CA LEU A 306 21.23 -48.52 33.90
C LEU A 306 20.23 -48.39 32.75
N HIS A 307 18.98 -48.79 32.93
CA HIS A 307 17.94 -48.60 31.92
C HIS A 307 17.61 -47.13 31.70
N GLN A 308 17.37 -46.38 32.77
CA GLN A 308 17.10 -44.93 32.69
C GLN A 308 18.33 -44.14 32.21
N PHE A 309 19.53 -44.51 32.64
CA PHE A 309 20.77 -43.88 32.22
C PHE A 309 21.04 -44.09 30.73
N ASN A 310 20.82 -45.30 30.21
CA ASN A 310 20.92 -45.57 28.77
C ASN A 310 19.84 -44.81 27.97
N GLN A 311 18.62 -44.66 28.48
CA GLN A 311 17.59 -43.84 27.82
C GLN A 311 18.01 -42.38 27.72
N ILE A 312 18.54 -41.80 28.81
CA ILE A 312 19.03 -40.41 28.84
C ILE A 312 20.21 -40.23 27.88
N GLN A 313 21.16 -41.17 27.84
CA GLN A 313 22.30 -41.12 26.92
C GLN A 313 21.87 -41.23 25.45
N THR A 314 20.84 -42.03 25.16
CA THR A 314 20.27 -42.16 23.81
C THR A 314 19.57 -40.86 23.38
N GLN A 315 18.81 -40.24 24.29
CA GLN A 315 18.14 -38.95 24.02
C GLN A 315 19.13 -37.80 23.83
N GLU A 316 20.25 -37.75 24.57
CA GLU A 316 21.31 -36.77 24.32
C GLU A 316 21.95 -36.95 22.93
N SER A 317 22.18 -38.20 22.50
CA SER A 317 22.73 -38.47 21.17
C SER A 317 21.78 -38.01 20.06
N GLU A 318 20.48 -38.28 20.19
CA GLU A 318 19.46 -37.80 19.24
C GLU A 318 19.35 -36.28 19.21
N LEU A 319 19.43 -35.60 20.36
CA LEU A 319 19.40 -34.13 20.43
C LEU A 319 20.65 -33.52 19.79
N VAL A 320 21.84 -34.08 20.01
CA VAL A 320 23.08 -33.61 19.40
C VAL A 320 23.08 -33.82 17.89
N GLU A 321 22.54 -34.95 17.42
CA GLU A 321 22.36 -35.23 15.98
C GLU A 321 21.33 -34.30 15.34
N GLY A 322 20.21 -34.04 16.03
CA GLY A 322 19.21 -33.06 15.61
C GLY A 322 19.76 -31.64 15.52
N ILE A 323 20.57 -31.20 16.49
CA ILE A 323 21.23 -29.88 16.45
C ILE A 323 22.25 -29.78 15.31
N LYS A 324 22.97 -30.87 15.00
CA LYS A 324 23.88 -30.92 13.84
C LYS A 324 23.12 -30.83 12.52
N GLU A 325 21.99 -31.53 12.40
CA GLU A 325 21.17 -31.50 11.20
C GLU A 325 20.54 -30.12 10.99
N VAL A 326 19.99 -29.51 12.05
CA VAL A 326 19.45 -28.14 11.99
C VAL A 326 20.54 -27.14 11.58
N ASN A 327 21.75 -27.24 12.14
CA ASN A 327 22.85 -26.37 11.72
C ASN A 327 23.26 -26.59 10.25
N ARG A 328 23.28 -27.85 9.79
CA ARG A 328 23.57 -28.17 8.39
C ARG A 328 22.52 -27.61 7.44
N ILE A 329 21.23 -27.72 7.80
CA ILE A 329 20.13 -27.14 7.04
C ILE A 329 20.28 -25.62 6.98
N ILE A 330 20.52 -24.95 8.11
CA ILE A 330 20.71 -23.49 8.16
C ILE A 330 21.88 -23.04 7.28
N LEU A 331 23.01 -23.76 7.29
CA LEU A 331 24.17 -23.43 6.45
C LEU A 331 23.87 -23.61 4.97
N THR A 332 23.23 -24.72 4.60
CA THR A 332 22.87 -25.02 3.20
C THR A 332 21.83 -24.02 2.68
N ASP A 333 20.87 -23.65 3.51
CA ASP A 333 19.81 -22.71 3.14
C ASP A 333 20.37 -21.29 2.99
N ARG A 334 21.30 -20.88 3.86
CA ARG A 334 22.04 -19.62 3.70
C ARG A 334 22.82 -19.56 2.39
N GLU A 335 23.51 -20.62 2.00
CA GLU A 335 24.24 -20.66 0.72
C GLU A 335 23.29 -20.56 -0.48
N LYS A 336 22.17 -21.30 -0.47
CA LYS A 336 21.15 -21.21 -1.52
C LYS A 336 20.52 -19.82 -1.62
N ILE A 337 20.23 -19.20 -0.48
CA ILE A 337 19.71 -17.84 -0.43
C ILE A 337 20.74 -16.88 -1.05
N ILE A 338 22.00 -16.92 -0.61
CA ILE A 338 23.05 -16.05 -1.15
C ILE A 338 23.19 -16.25 -2.67
N GLN A 339 23.19 -17.49 -3.15
CA GLN A 339 23.28 -17.79 -4.58
C GLN A 339 22.07 -17.24 -5.36
N SER A 340 20.86 -17.42 -4.84
CA SER A 340 19.63 -16.89 -5.44
C SER A 340 19.63 -15.35 -5.50
N TYR A 341 20.09 -14.69 -4.44
CA TYR A 341 20.26 -13.23 -4.44
C TYR A 341 21.30 -12.77 -5.46
N GLN A 342 22.40 -13.51 -5.60
CA GLN A 342 23.46 -13.17 -6.56
C GLN A 342 23.01 -13.33 -8.01
N GLU A 343 22.26 -14.40 -8.31
CA GLU A 343 21.62 -14.63 -9.62
C GLU A 343 20.56 -13.57 -9.92
N GLN A 344 19.74 -13.20 -8.93
CA GLN A 344 18.75 -12.13 -9.09
C GLN A 344 19.41 -10.77 -9.36
N HIS A 345 20.53 -10.47 -8.69
CA HIS A 345 21.28 -9.24 -8.92
C HIS A 345 21.93 -9.18 -10.30
N SER A 346 22.51 -10.28 -10.79
CA SER A 346 23.09 -10.32 -12.13
C SER A 346 22.01 -10.24 -13.22
N PHE A 347 20.86 -10.89 -13.02
CA PHE A 347 19.70 -10.76 -13.90
C PHE A 347 19.19 -9.31 -13.96
N ASN A 348 19.03 -8.65 -12.81
CA ASN A 348 18.63 -7.25 -12.76
C ASN A 348 19.65 -6.31 -13.41
N ALA A 349 20.95 -6.56 -13.23
CA ALA A 349 22.00 -5.77 -13.87
C ALA A 349 21.96 -5.91 -15.41
N ASN A 350 21.69 -7.12 -15.91
CA ASN A 350 21.50 -7.35 -17.34
C ASN A 350 20.25 -6.64 -17.88
N LEU A 351 19.10 -6.73 -17.19
CA LEU A 351 17.89 -6.00 -17.57
C LEU A 351 18.12 -4.49 -17.64
N VAL A 352 18.87 -3.92 -16.69
CA VAL A 352 19.19 -2.49 -16.71
C VAL A 352 20.06 -2.13 -17.92
N ASN A 353 21.00 -2.99 -18.31
CA ASN A 353 21.81 -2.78 -19.51
C ASN A 353 20.99 -2.93 -20.80
N ASP A 354 20.08 -3.90 -20.86
CA ASP A 354 19.19 -4.09 -22.00
C ASP A 354 18.24 -2.90 -22.17
N ILE A 355 17.67 -2.40 -21.07
CA ILE A 355 16.84 -1.18 -21.08
C ILE A 355 17.65 0.03 -21.54
N LYS A 356 18.89 0.20 -21.07
CA LYS A 356 19.77 1.27 -21.55
C LYS A 356 20.02 1.16 -23.05
N GLY A 357 20.29 -0.04 -23.57
CA GLY A 357 20.46 -0.28 -25.00
C GLY A 357 19.20 0.06 -25.80
N MET A 358 18.02 -0.31 -25.32
CA MET A 358 16.75 0.06 -25.96
C MET A 358 16.52 1.58 -25.95
N VAL A 359 16.82 2.26 -24.85
CA VAL A 359 16.70 3.73 -24.76
C VAL A 359 17.65 4.42 -25.74
N GLU A 360 18.86 3.90 -25.91
CA GLU A 360 19.86 4.43 -26.84
C GLU A 360 19.43 4.22 -28.31
N LEU A 361 18.91 3.03 -28.64
CA LEU A 361 18.31 2.73 -29.96
C LEU A 361 17.11 3.63 -30.27
N ILE A 362 16.20 3.84 -29.31
CA ILE A 362 15.05 4.75 -29.49
C ILE A 362 15.52 6.19 -29.70
N LYS A 363 16.57 6.61 -28.98
CA LYS A 363 17.14 7.95 -29.12
C LYS A 363 17.78 8.15 -30.50
N GLU A 364 18.54 7.18 -30.98
CA GLU A 364 19.16 7.20 -32.31
C GLU A 364 18.09 7.20 -33.41
N GLN A 365 17.06 6.37 -33.28
CA GLN A 365 15.95 6.31 -34.24
C GLN A 365 15.12 7.60 -34.29
N ASN A 366 14.90 8.24 -33.14
CA ASN A 366 14.24 9.54 -33.07
C ASN A 366 15.10 10.65 -33.72
N GLN A 367 16.42 10.64 -33.52
CA GLN A 367 17.32 11.60 -34.18
C GLN A 367 17.32 11.42 -35.69
N LEU A 368 17.42 10.19 -36.20
CA LEU A 368 17.33 9.90 -37.64
C LEU A 368 15.98 10.34 -38.23
N THR A 369 14.89 10.15 -37.49
CA THR A 369 13.55 10.58 -37.92
C THR A 369 13.46 12.11 -37.96
N GLN A 370 14.03 12.80 -36.98
CA GLN A 370 14.07 14.25 -36.92
C GLN A 370 14.91 14.85 -38.07
N ASP A 371 16.09 14.30 -38.34
CA ASP A 371 16.95 14.71 -39.46
C ASP A 371 16.25 14.47 -40.81
N THR A 372 15.53 13.35 -40.94
CA THR A 372 14.74 13.06 -42.15
C THR A 372 13.61 14.07 -42.34
N LEU A 373 12.92 14.44 -41.26
CA LEU A 373 11.83 15.42 -41.29
C LEU A 373 12.36 16.81 -41.66
N ASP A 374 13.47 17.25 -41.06
CA ASP A 374 14.10 18.55 -41.35
C ASP A 374 14.58 18.64 -42.81
N ASN A 375 15.14 17.55 -43.34
CA ASN A 375 15.52 17.47 -44.75
C ASN A 375 14.30 17.54 -45.68
N GLN A 376 13.19 16.88 -45.34
CA GLN A 376 11.95 16.96 -46.12
C GLN A 376 11.32 18.36 -46.05
N VAL A 377 11.29 18.99 -44.88
CA VAL A 377 10.79 20.36 -44.70
C VAL A 377 11.63 21.34 -45.51
N SER A 378 12.95 21.22 -45.48
CA SER A 378 13.87 22.05 -46.28
C SER A 378 13.68 21.84 -47.78
N ALA A 379 13.50 20.59 -48.23
CA ALA A 379 13.23 20.28 -49.62
C ALA A 379 11.86 20.82 -50.10
N ILE A 380 10.84 20.78 -49.24
CA ILE A 380 9.51 21.36 -49.52
C ILE A 380 9.61 22.89 -49.57
N ALA A 381 10.32 23.53 -48.63
CA ALA A 381 10.54 24.97 -48.62
C ALA A 381 11.22 25.43 -49.92
N PHE A 382 12.28 24.74 -50.35
CA PHE A 382 12.98 25.03 -51.61
C PHE A 382 12.06 24.86 -52.84
N ARG A 383 11.22 23.83 -52.86
CA ARG A 383 10.24 23.64 -53.95
C ARG A 383 9.18 24.74 -53.98
N LEU A 384 8.69 25.17 -52.82
CA LEU A 384 7.72 26.26 -52.71
C LEU A 384 8.31 27.60 -53.16
N GLU A 385 9.56 27.88 -52.80
CA GLU A 385 10.27 29.07 -53.23
C GLU A 385 10.50 29.09 -54.76
N ASN A 386 10.87 27.95 -55.34
CA ASN A 386 11.00 27.81 -56.79
C ASN A 386 9.65 27.96 -57.52
N ILE A 387 8.56 27.42 -56.95
CA ILE A 387 7.20 27.63 -57.47
C ILE A 387 6.82 29.11 -57.41
N GLY A 388 7.17 29.82 -56.34
CA GLY A 388 6.99 31.27 -56.21
C GLY A 388 7.70 32.04 -57.33
N SER A 389 8.97 31.72 -57.59
CA SER A 389 9.74 32.34 -58.68
C SER A 389 9.14 32.08 -60.07
N ILE A 390 8.65 30.86 -60.33
CA ILE A 390 8.01 30.52 -61.61
C ILE A 390 6.67 31.26 -61.76
N LEU A 391 5.92 31.42 -60.67
CA LEU A 391 4.68 32.20 -60.66
C LEU A 391 4.94 33.68 -60.96
N ASP A 392 5.97 34.27 -60.36
CA ASP A 392 6.37 35.66 -60.63
C ASP A 392 6.78 35.86 -62.09
N GLU A 393 7.54 34.93 -62.66
CA GLU A 393 7.91 34.94 -64.09
C GLU A 393 6.67 34.83 -65.00
N LYS A 394 5.69 34.01 -64.61
CA LYS A 394 4.44 33.84 -65.35
C LYS A 394 3.52 35.07 -65.22
N ILE A 395 3.52 35.73 -64.07
CA ILE A 395 2.81 37.01 -63.87
C ILE A 395 3.45 38.10 -64.73
N ALA A 396 4.78 38.19 -64.76
CA ALA A 396 5.50 39.16 -65.59
C ALA A 396 5.24 38.95 -67.09
N SER A 397 5.26 37.71 -67.57
CA SER A 397 4.97 37.40 -68.98
C SER A 397 3.50 37.62 -69.36
N LEU A 398 2.55 37.38 -68.45
CA LEU A 398 1.14 37.74 -68.65
C LEU A 398 0.94 39.26 -68.71
N GLN A 399 1.65 40.01 -67.87
CA GLN A 399 1.63 41.47 -67.90
C GLN A 399 2.20 42.02 -69.22
N GLN A 400 3.30 41.44 -69.70
CA GLN A 400 3.87 41.77 -71.01
C GLN A 400 2.91 41.44 -72.18
N SER A 401 2.20 40.31 -72.10
CA SER A 401 1.19 39.93 -73.09
C SER A 401 0.00 40.89 -73.06
N SER A 402 -0.42 41.35 -71.88
CA SER A 402 -1.45 42.38 -71.71
C SER A 402 -1.04 43.71 -72.36
N GLU A 403 0.21 44.15 -72.18
CA GLU A 403 0.74 45.32 -72.88
C GLU A 403 0.77 45.16 -74.40
N GLN A 404 1.07 43.96 -74.91
CA GLN A 404 0.99 43.69 -76.36
C GLN A 404 -0.44 43.73 -76.89
N ILE A 405 -1.41 43.23 -76.13
CA ILE A 405 -2.84 43.33 -76.46
C ILE A 405 -3.29 44.80 -76.48
N ALA A 406 -2.83 45.62 -75.53
CA ALA A 406 -3.08 47.06 -75.54
C ALA A 406 -2.51 47.75 -76.81
N LYS A 407 -1.31 47.34 -77.26
CA LYS A 407 -0.74 47.83 -78.53
C LYS A 407 -1.55 47.38 -79.76
N LEU A 408 -2.13 46.18 -79.75
CA LEU A 408 -3.04 45.72 -80.81
C LEU A 408 -4.31 46.58 -80.91
N SER A 409 -4.86 47.04 -79.79
CA SER A 409 -5.98 48.00 -79.79
C SER A 409 -5.58 49.34 -80.44
N THR A 410 -4.37 49.86 -80.16
CA THR A 410 -3.90 51.08 -80.84
C THR A 410 -3.64 50.87 -82.34
N LEU A 411 -3.33 49.64 -82.76
CA LEU A 411 -3.19 49.28 -84.17
C LEU A 411 -4.56 49.29 -84.87
N GLU A 412 -5.61 48.79 -84.21
CA GLU A 412 -6.99 48.86 -84.69
C GLU A 412 -7.46 50.31 -84.92
N ASP A 413 -7.13 51.21 -84.00
CA ASP A 413 -7.39 52.65 -84.15
C ASP A 413 -6.64 53.23 -85.38
N SER A 414 -5.39 52.82 -85.60
CA SER A 414 -4.61 53.25 -86.76
C SER A 414 -5.14 52.70 -88.09
N PHE A 415 -5.63 51.46 -88.13
CA PHE A 415 -6.31 50.90 -89.30
C PHE A 415 -7.61 51.65 -89.61
N THR A 416 -8.37 52.01 -88.57
CA THR A 416 -9.57 52.86 -88.73
C THR A 416 -9.20 54.22 -89.31
N GLY A 417 -8.07 54.80 -88.89
CA GLY A 417 -7.51 56.02 -89.48
C GLY A 417 -7.11 55.87 -90.96
N ILE A 418 -6.50 54.74 -91.34
CA ILE A 418 -6.11 54.44 -92.72
C ILE A 418 -7.35 54.23 -93.61
N VAL A 419 -8.38 53.54 -93.12
CA VAL A 419 -9.66 53.39 -93.84
C VAL A 419 -10.30 54.76 -94.09
N LYS A 420 -10.29 55.66 -93.09
CA LYS A 420 -10.79 57.04 -93.23
C LYS A 420 -9.97 57.87 -94.22
N ALA A 421 -8.66 57.63 -94.31
CA ALA A 421 -7.78 58.28 -95.29
C ALA A 421 -8.04 57.76 -96.72
N LEU A 422 -8.33 56.46 -96.88
CA LEU A 422 -8.73 55.85 -98.15
C LEU A 422 -10.10 56.35 -98.64
N GLU A 423 -11.05 56.55 -97.73
CA GLU A 423 -12.35 57.16 -98.05
C GLU A 423 -12.19 58.60 -98.56
N ASN A 424 -11.24 59.36 -98.00
CA ASN A 424 -10.88 60.69 -98.49
C ASN A 424 -10.10 60.66 -99.81
N ALA A 425 -9.33 59.60 -100.09
CA ALA A 425 -8.65 59.40 -101.36
C ALA A 425 -9.64 59.06 -102.50
N SER A 426 -10.73 58.34 -102.20
CA SER A 426 -11.81 58.10 -103.18
C SER A 426 -12.50 59.42 -103.61
N LYS A 427 -12.64 60.41 -102.72
CA LYS A 427 -13.11 61.76 -103.08
C LYS A 427 -12.16 62.55 -104.01
N MET A 428 -10.88 62.18 -104.03
CA MET A 428 -9.87 62.77 -104.92
C MET A 428 -9.99 62.21 -106.35
N GLU A 429 -10.54 61.01 -106.51
CA GLU A 429 -10.79 60.34 -107.81
C GLU A 429 -11.95 61.02 -108.58
N ASP A 430 -13.01 61.44 -107.87
CA ASP A 430 -14.12 62.22 -108.45
C ASP A 430 -13.68 63.61 -108.95
N SER A 431 -12.73 64.22 -108.24
CA SER A 431 -12.15 65.53 -108.61
C SER A 431 -11.28 65.44 -109.87
N LEU A 432 -10.58 64.32 -110.06
CA LEU A 432 -9.76 64.04 -111.25
C LEU A 432 -10.61 63.64 -112.47
N ALA A 433 -11.77 63.01 -112.28
CA ALA A 433 -12.73 62.74 -113.34
C ALA A 433 -13.31 64.04 -113.95
N MET A 434 -13.65 65.03 -113.13
CA MET A 434 -14.10 66.36 -113.59
C MET A 434 -13.03 67.13 -114.38
N ILE A 435 -11.75 67.00 -114.00
CA ILE A 435 -10.63 67.64 -114.73
C ILE A 435 -10.40 66.95 -116.09
N LYS A 436 -10.55 65.62 -116.16
CA LYS A 436 -10.43 64.86 -117.41
C LYS A 436 -11.54 65.19 -118.41
N GLU A 437 -12.75 65.45 -117.93
CA GLU A 437 -13.89 65.86 -118.76
C GLU A 437 -13.68 67.26 -119.37
N GLN A 438 -13.16 68.23 -118.59
CA GLN A 438 -12.82 69.57 -119.11
C GLN A 438 -11.65 69.57 -120.11
N ILE A 439 -10.68 68.67 -119.97
CA ILE A 439 -9.57 68.54 -120.92
C ILE A 439 -10.04 67.97 -122.28
N THR A 440 -11.08 67.14 -122.30
CA THR A 440 -11.60 66.53 -123.54
C THR A 440 -12.37 67.54 -124.41
N LEU A 441 -12.93 68.59 -123.81
CA LEU A 441 -13.63 69.68 -124.50
C LEU A 441 -12.70 70.69 -125.20
N LEU A 442 -11.43 70.78 -124.79
CA LEU A 442 -10.43 71.71 -125.37
C LEU A 442 -9.63 71.10 -126.54
N GLN A 443 -9.81 69.80 -126.80
CA GLN A 443 -9.05 69.05 -127.82
C GLN A 443 -9.28 69.48 -129.30
N PRO A 444 -10.47 69.97 -129.74
CA PRO A 444 -10.64 70.42 -131.12
C PRO A 444 -10.09 71.84 -131.38
N VAL A 445 -9.93 72.69 -130.36
CA VAL A 445 -9.46 74.09 -130.52
C VAL A 445 -7.94 74.17 -130.71
N ILE A 446 -7.18 73.21 -130.18
CA ILE A 446 -5.71 73.16 -130.30
C ILE A 446 -5.25 72.59 -131.66
N LYS A 447 -6.14 71.90 -132.40
CA LYS A 447 -5.81 71.30 -133.71
C LYS A 447 -5.93 72.28 -134.90
N ASP A 448 -6.57 73.43 -134.70
CA ASP A 448 -6.76 74.47 -135.74
C ASP A 448 -5.75 75.63 -135.68
N LEU A 449 -4.89 75.70 -134.66
CA LEU A 449 -3.92 76.79 -134.46
C LEU A 449 -2.47 76.49 -134.89
N SER A 450 -2.17 75.30 -135.41
CA SER A 450 -0.79 74.89 -135.75
C SER A 450 -0.46 74.79 -137.25
N LYS A 451 -1.12 75.58 -138.11
CA LYS A 451 -0.73 75.77 -139.53
C LYS A 451 -0.52 77.26 -139.87
N PRO A 452 0.70 77.72 -140.19
CA PRO A 452 0.90 79.04 -140.77
C PRO A 452 0.55 79.06 -142.26
N ARG A 453 -0.34 79.99 -142.65
CA ARG A 453 -0.68 80.36 -144.03
C ARG A 453 0.33 81.35 -144.60
N ILE A 454 0.56 81.22 -145.90
CA ILE A 454 1.36 82.10 -146.76
C ILE A 454 0.71 83.49 -146.83
N VAL A 455 1.47 84.55 -146.54
CA VAL A 455 1.09 85.95 -146.76
C VAL A 455 1.92 86.50 -147.93
N ARG A 456 1.23 86.91 -148.99
CA ARG A 456 1.80 87.49 -150.22
C ARG A 456 1.51 88.99 -150.18
N LEU A 457 2.53 89.83 -150.07
CA LEU A 457 2.44 91.27 -150.32
C LEU A 457 2.78 91.53 -151.79
N ILE A 458 1.88 92.25 -152.46
CA ILE A 458 2.03 92.81 -153.80
C ILE A 458 2.23 94.30 -153.57
N GLU A 459 3.32 94.86 -154.10
CA GLU A 459 3.47 96.30 -154.25
C GLU A 459 3.84 96.60 -155.70
N GLN A 460 3.26 97.69 -156.20
CA GLN A 460 3.14 98.09 -157.58
C GLN A 460 4.32 99.03 -157.92
N ILE A 461 5.29 98.47 -158.63
CA ILE A 461 6.21 98.98 -159.68
C ILE A 461 6.42 100.50 -159.82
N ASP A 462 7.70 100.91 -159.75
CA ASP A 462 8.39 101.70 -160.80
C ASP A 462 9.90 101.33 -160.81
N GLU A 463 10.37 100.89 -162.00
CA GLU A 463 11.68 100.31 -162.42
C GLU A 463 12.19 98.99 -161.83
#